data_AF-B6XW70-F1
#
_entry.id   AF-B6XW70-F1
#
_cell.length_a   1.000
_cell.length_b   1.000
_cell.length_c   1.000
_cell.angle_alpha   90.00
_cell.angle_beta   90.00
_cell.angle_gamma   90.00
#
_symmetry.space_group_name_H-M   'P 1'
#
loop_
_entity.id
_entity.type
_entity.pdbx_description
1 polymer ?
#
loop_
_entity_poly.entity_id
_entity_poly.type
_entity_poly.pdbx_seq_one_letter_code
_entity_poly.pdbx_strand_id
1 'polypeptide(L)'
;MMTFDWRADIADSAKDGDATGSGGSRFEISPVDGVVESVPERRDWTIVFRGVSPVGSDELQVTINGIACETAEIVYDEQTLSLSVAVHDVPSTARLSVAVPKGLSVADNPIDKDVLDALLHAQMPYVTKEHALQAIREQGVRAVGALRTLDGKPRFSKEPFVAYGMPDAVNGVLEEILLRS
;
A
#
# COMPACT_ATOMS: atom_id res chain seq x y z
N MET A 1 24.85 -5.03 -5.53
CA MET A 1 23.63 -5.87 -5.64
C MET A 1 22.62 -5.41 -4.59
N MET A 2 21.33 -5.46 -4.89
CA MET A 2 20.26 -5.17 -3.93
C MET A 2 19.53 -6.47 -3.60
N THR A 3 19.25 -6.70 -2.33
CA THR A 3 18.56 -7.90 -1.85
C THR A 3 17.44 -7.51 -0.91
N PHE A 4 16.34 -8.25 -0.97
CA PHE A 4 15.19 -8.05 -0.10
C PHE A 4 14.70 -9.38 0.42
N ASP A 5 14.72 -9.50 1.74
CA ASP A 5 14.17 -10.62 2.49
C ASP A 5 12.82 -10.18 3.07
N TRP A 6 11.74 -10.74 2.52
CA TRP A 6 10.41 -10.57 3.08
C TRP A 6 10.23 -11.44 4.32
N ARG A 7 9.24 -11.10 5.16
CA ARG A 7 8.89 -11.86 6.36
C ARG A 7 8.62 -13.33 6.00
N ALA A 8 9.35 -14.26 6.62
CA ALA A 8 9.35 -15.69 6.26
C ALA A 8 8.01 -16.42 6.53
N ASP A 9 7.13 -15.84 7.34
CA ASP A 9 5.89 -16.44 7.82
C ASP A 9 4.67 -16.22 6.92
N ILE A 10 4.79 -15.47 5.81
CA ILE A 10 3.76 -15.45 4.76
C ILE A 10 3.91 -16.65 3.80
N ALA A 11 5.07 -17.32 3.77
CA ALA A 11 5.38 -18.31 2.74
C ALA A 11 5.42 -19.78 3.20
N ASP A 12 5.46 -20.11 4.50
CA ASP A 12 5.76 -21.49 4.89
C ASP A 12 4.95 -22.03 6.08
N SER A 13 3.71 -22.43 5.78
CA SER A 13 3.00 -23.47 6.56
C SER A 13 3.15 -24.85 5.92
N ALA A 14 4.13 -25.05 5.02
CA ALA A 14 4.25 -26.28 4.24
C ALA A 14 5.70 -26.67 3.94
N LYS A 15 6.41 -27.06 5.01
CA LYS A 15 7.36 -28.19 5.11
C LYS A 15 8.76 -27.80 5.57
N ASP A 16 9.27 -28.68 6.43
CA ASP A 16 10.64 -28.89 6.86
C ASP A 16 11.20 -27.88 7.87
N GLY A 17 11.25 -28.38 9.11
CA GLY A 17 11.82 -27.69 10.25
C GLY A 17 13.34 -27.56 10.13
N ASP A 18 13.78 -26.35 9.81
CA ASP A 18 14.99 -25.74 10.36
C ASP A 18 14.85 -24.21 10.33
N ALA A 19 13.89 -23.69 11.09
CA ALA A 19 13.58 -22.27 11.13
C ALA A 19 14.55 -21.53 12.07
N THR A 20 15.72 -21.15 11.57
CA THR A 20 16.51 -20.06 12.18
C THR A 20 16.10 -18.68 11.63
N GLY A 21 15.00 -18.59 10.88
CA GLY A 21 14.48 -17.36 10.30
C GLY A 21 13.81 -16.49 11.36
N SER A 22 14.51 -15.46 11.83
CA SER A 22 13.87 -14.31 12.48
C SER A 22 12.76 -13.81 11.54
N GLY A 23 11.51 -13.75 12.02
CA GLY A 23 10.34 -13.29 11.27
C GLY A 23 10.36 -11.77 10.98
N GLY A 24 11.51 -11.23 10.59
CA GLY A 24 11.72 -9.84 10.22
C GLY A 24 11.75 -9.64 8.71
N SER A 25 11.82 -8.39 8.30
CA SER A 25 12.04 -7.99 6.90
C SER A 25 13.33 -7.21 6.81
N ARG A 26 14.12 -7.44 5.76
CA ARG A 26 15.40 -6.76 5.56
C ARG A 26 15.60 -6.42 4.09
N PHE A 27 15.96 -5.17 3.83
CA PHE A 27 16.44 -4.69 2.54
C PHE A 27 17.92 -4.32 2.67
N GLU A 28 18.75 -4.83 1.77
CA GLU A 28 20.18 -4.51 1.74
C GLU A 28 20.60 -3.98 0.37
N ILE A 29 21.40 -2.92 0.39
CA ILE A 29 22.19 -2.45 -0.74
C ILE A 29 23.64 -2.81 -0.44
N SER A 30 24.18 -3.75 -1.21
CA SER A 30 25.59 -4.13 -1.10
C SER A 30 26.50 -3.00 -1.58
N PRO A 31 27.74 -2.91 -1.04
CA PRO A 31 28.78 -2.06 -1.58
C PRO A 31 28.95 -2.23 -3.10
N VAL A 32 29.41 -1.16 -3.74
CA VAL A 32 29.89 -1.24 -5.12
C VAL A 32 31.09 -2.18 -5.17
N ASP A 33 31.03 -3.12 -6.11
CA ASP A 33 32.13 -4.02 -6.45
C ASP A 33 32.72 -3.62 -7.82
N GLY A 34 34.02 -3.82 -8.01
CA GLY A 34 34.75 -3.41 -9.21
C GLY A 34 35.36 -2.00 -9.16
N VAL A 35 35.28 -1.25 -10.27
CA VAL A 35 35.99 0.04 -10.43
C VAL A 35 35.23 1.18 -9.73
N VAL A 36 35.51 1.35 -8.43
CA VAL A 36 34.85 2.35 -7.56
C VAL A 36 35.07 3.79 -8.03
N GLU A 37 36.17 4.09 -8.73
CA GLU A 37 36.47 5.44 -9.22
C GLU A 37 35.49 5.94 -10.30
N SER A 38 34.74 5.03 -10.93
CA SER A 38 33.75 5.37 -11.95
C SER A 38 32.36 5.70 -11.38
N VAL A 39 32.19 5.61 -10.05
CA VAL A 39 30.94 5.94 -9.38
C VAL A 39 31.14 7.09 -8.40
N PRO A 40 30.07 7.85 -8.06
CA PRO A 40 30.15 8.82 -6.99
C PRO A 40 30.65 8.17 -5.70
N GLU A 41 31.56 8.85 -4.99
CA GLU A 41 32.07 8.34 -3.72
C GLU A 41 30.96 8.18 -2.68
N ARG A 42 29.94 9.04 -2.73
CA ARG A 42 28.79 9.07 -1.80
C ARG A 42 27.48 9.26 -2.55
N ARG A 43 26.40 8.69 -2.00
CA ARG A 43 25.08 8.70 -2.61
C ARG A 43 24.00 8.94 -1.57
N ASP A 44 22.95 9.61 -2.02
CA ASP A 44 21.70 9.70 -1.29
C ASP A 44 20.76 8.61 -1.77
N TRP A 45 20.08 7.96 -0.83
CA TRP A 45 19.14 6.88 -1.09
C TRP A 45 17.77 7.24 -0.57
N THR A 46 16.74 6.95 -1.38
CA THR A 46 15.35 6.91 -0.94
C THR A 46 14.80 5.54 -1.28
N ILE A 47 14.45 4.77 -0.25
CA ILE A 47 13.90 3.42 -0.37
C ILE A 47 12.42 3.49 -0.02
N VAL A 48 11.55 3.03 -0.93
CA VAL A 48 10.11 3.12 -0.77
C VAL A 48 9.50 1.72 -0.78
N PHE A 49 8.92 1.32 0.36
CA PHE A 49 8.12 0.11 0.48
C PHE A 49 6.65 0.49 0.28
N ARG A 50 6.01 -0.01 -0.77
CA ARG A 50 4.61 0.29 -1.10
C ARG A 50 3.66 -0.82 -0.65
N GLY A 51 2.44 -0.45 -0.27
CA GLY A 51 1.41 -1.38 0.18
C GLY A 51 1.70 -1.99 1.55
N VAL A 52 2.52 -1.35 2.38
CA VAL A 52 2.89 -1.83 3.72
C VAL A 52 2.18 -1.02 4.78
N SER A 53 1.83 -1.63 5.91
CA SER A 53 1.29 -0.90 7.07
C SER A 53 2.31 0.10 7.62
N PRO A 54 1.86 1.15 8.34
CA PRO A 54 2.75 2.03 9.07
C PRO A 54 3.65 1.24 10.04
N VAL A 55 4.92 1.62 10.11
CA VAL A 55 5.91 1.06 11.04
C VAL A 55 6.36 2.16 11.99
N GLY A 56 6.45 1.85 13.29
CA GLY A 56 7.00 2.79 14.28
C GLY A 56 8.47 3.11 14.00
N SER A 57 8.90 4.35 14.25
CA SER A 57 10.31 4.74 14.05
C SER A 57 11.29 3.93 14.91
N ASP A 58 10.84 3.40 16.04
CA ASP A 58 11.58 2.53 16.95
C ASP A 58 11.60 1.06 16.52
N GLU A 59 10.73 0.67 15.58
CA GLU A 59 10.62 -0.69 15.05
C GLU A 59 11.45 -0.90 13.77
N LEU A 60 12.00 0.18 13.21
CA LEU A 60 12.82 0.18 12.01
C LEU A 60 14.28 0.49 12.35
N GLN A 61 15.19 -0.28 11.79
CA GLN A 61 16.62 -0.14 11.98
C GLN A 61 17.30 0.14 10.66
N VAL A 62 17.97 1.29 10.55
CA VAL A 62 18.83 1.63 9.42
C VAL A 62 20.28 1.51 9.88
N THR A 63 21.10 0.77 9.13
CA THR A 63 22.53 0.64 9.42
C THR A 63 23.39 0.85 8.19
N ILE A 64 24.57 1.45 8.38
CA ILE A 64 25.62 1.60 7.38
C ILE A 64 26.83 0.81 7.88
N ASN A 65 27.25 -0.23 7.15
CA ASN A 65 28.26 -1.20 7.60
C ASN A 65 27.97 -1.80 8.99
N GLY A 66 26.69 -1.99 9.31
CA GLY A 66 26.25 -2.52 10.61
C GLY A 66 26.24 -1.50 11.76
N ILE A 67 26.61 -0.24 11.51
CA ILE A 67 26.53 0.85 12.47
C ILE A 67 25.17 1.54 12.31
N ALA A 68 24.45 1.78 13.40
CA ALA A 68 23.16 2.46 13.39
C ALA A 68 23.26 3.86 12.76
N CYS A 69 22.33 4.17 11.87
CA CYS A 69 22.18 5.47 11.24
C CYS A 69 20.99 6.20 11.90
N GLU A 70 21.29 7.14 12.78
CA GLU A 70 20.26 7.91 13.51
C GLU A 70 19.70 9.09 12.70
N THR A 71 20.33 9.42 11.57
CA THR A 71 19.94 10.55 10.70
C THR A 71 19.05 10.12 9.54
N ALA A 72 18.56 8.88 9.53
CA ALA A 72 17.63 8.42 8.51
C ALA A 72 16.26 9.07 8.69
N GLU A 73 15.69 9.59 7.60
CA GLU A 73 14.35 10.16 7.60
C GLU A 73 13.34 9.09 7.22
N ILE A 74 12.32 8.91 8.06
CA ILE A 74 11.29 7.89 7.87
C ILE A 74 9.95 8.60 7.76
N VAL A 75 9.28 8.44 6.62
CA VAL A 75 8.00 9.08 6.33
C VAL A 75 7.04 8.02 5.81
N TYR A 76 5.81 8.03 6.34
CA TYR A 76 4.73 7.20 5.82
C TYR A 76 3.70 8.07 5.09
N ASP A 77 3.38 7.70 3.85
CA ASP A 77 2.32 8.32 3.05
C ASP A 77 1.09 7.42 3.03
N GLU A 78 0.02 7.86 3.71
CA GLU A 78 -1.25 7.15 3.77
C GLU A 78 -2.01 7.12 2.44
N GLN A 79 -1.76 8.05 1.51
CA GLN A 79 -2.46 8.07 0.22
C GLN A 79 -1.96 6.96 -0.70
N THR A 80 -0.66 6.68 -0.64
CA THR A 80 -0.01 5.66 -1.47
C THR A 80 0.35 4.39 -0.68
N LEU A 81 -0.01 4.32 0.60
CA LEU A 81 0.32 3.24 1.53
C LEU A 81 1.83 2.92 1.51
N SER A 82 2.65 3.98 1.55
CA SER A 82 4.09 3.87 1.27
C SER A 82 4.94 4.31 2.45
N LEU A 83 5.84 3.44 2.89
CA LEU A 83 6.91 3.75 3.84
C LEU A 83 8.17 4.16 3.07
N SER A 84 8.62 5.39 3.25
CA SER A 84 9.83 5.94 2.64
C SER A 84 10.94 6.09 3.68
N VAL A 85 12.12 5.58 3.36
CA VAL A 85 13.34 5.72 4.17
C VAL A 85 14.38 6.46 3.34
N ALA A 86 14.72 7.68 3.75
CA ALA A 86 15.76 8.48 3.12
C ALA A 86 17.03 8.47 3.97
N VAL A 87 18.17 8.23 3.32
CA VAL A 87 19.49 8.20 3.94
C VAL A 87 20.46 8.96 3.04
N HIS A 88 21.08 9.99 3.59
CA HIS A 88 21.98 10.87 2.86
C HIS A 88 23.45 10.49 3.08
N ASP A 89 24.29 10.91 2.15
CA ASP A 89 25.75 10.86 2.27
C ASP A 89 26.31 9.44 2.52
N VAL A 90 25.71 8.40 1.95
CA VAL A 90 26.15 7.00 2.15
C VAL A 90 27.37 6.70 1.25
N PRO A 91 28.52 6.25 1.80
CA PRO A 91 29.65 5.85 0.98
C PRO A 91 29.30 4.71 0.02
N SER A 92 29.69 4.81 -1.24
CA SER A 92 29.41 3.77 -2.26
C SER A 92 30.07 2.43 -1.96
N THR A 93 31.10 2.41 -1.10
CA THR A 93 31.78 1.20 -0.62
C THR A 93 31.17 0.63 0.66
N ALA A 94 30.13 1.27 1.21
CA ALA A 94 29.44 0.81 2.40
C ALA A 94 28.19 0.00 2.05
N ARG A 95 27.83 -0.92 2.95
CA ARG A 95 26.57 -1.63 2.93
C ARG A 95 25.51 -0.80 3.63
N LEU A 96 24.39 -0.52 2.97
CA LEU A 96 23.19 0.04 3.59
C LEU A 96 22.20 -1.09 3.87
N SER A 97 21.67 -1.15 5.08
CA SER A 97 20.65 -2.13 5.49
C SER A 97 19.49 -1.42 6.16
N VAL A 98 18.27 -1.74 5.74
CA VAL A 98 17.01 -1.33 6.37
C VAL A 98 16.31 -2.58 6.86
N ALA A 99 16.10 -2.71 8.16
CA ALA A 99 15.50 -3.88 8.76
C ALA A 99 14.31 -3.52 9.65
N VAL A 100 13.25 -4.32 9.58
CA VAL A 100 12.11 -4.28 10.50
C VAL A 100 12.10 -5.63 11.21
N PRO A 101 12.56 -5.72 12.48
CA PRO A 101 12.74 -7.02 13.15
C PRO A 101 11.46 -7.83 13.34
N LYS A 102 10.31 -7.15 13.48
CA LYS A 102 8.98 -7.78 13.52
C LYS A 102 8.37 -8.03 12.12
N GLY A 103 9.10 -7.59 11.09
CA GLY A 103 8.73 -7.65 9.69
C GLY A 103 7.72 -6.59 9.25
N LEU A 104 7.73 -6.34 7.95
CA LEU A 104 6.71 -5.52 7.30
C LEU A 104 5.41 -6.32 7.20
N SER A 105 4.28 -5.67 7.45
CA SER A 105 2.95 -6.21 7.15
C SER A 105 2.35 -5.48 5.96
N VAL A 106 1.48 -6.17 5.21
CA VAL A 106 0.68 -5.54 4.15
C VAL A 106 -0.29 -4.53 4.80
N ALA A 107 -0.50 -3.38 4.18
CA ALA A 107 -1.49 -2.41 4.63
C ALA A 107 -2.91 -2.92 4.37
N ASP A 108 -3.85 -2.57 5.25
CA ASP A 108 -5.26 -2.78 4.95
C ASP A 108 -5.67 -1.94 3.73
N ASN A 109 -6.49 -2.52 2.84
CA ASN A 109 -7.07 -1.79 1.72
C ASN A 109 -8.06 -0.74 2.28
N PRO A 110 -7.87 0.58 2.03
CA PRO A 110 -8.69 1.64 2.60
C PRO A 110 -10.04 1.79 1.87
N ILE A 111 -10.78 0.69 1.71
CA ILE A 111 -12.02 0.59 0.93
C ILE A 111 -13.00 1.69 1.31
N ASP A 112 -13.28 1.90 2.59
CA ASP A 112 -14.25 2.90 3.05
C ASP A 112 -13.88 4.32 2.65
N LYS A 113 -12.60 4.68 2.77
CA LYS A 113 -12.08 6.01 2.42
C LYS A 113 -12.14 6.22 0.91
N ASP A 114 -11.64 5.26 0.14
CA ASP A 114 -11.57 5.34 -1.32
C ASP A 114 -12.98 5.36 -1.94
N VAL A 115 -13.91 4.55 -1.43
CA VAL A 115 -15.32 4.54 -1.84
C VAL A 115 -15.99 5.88 -1.52
N LEU A 116 -15.79 6.39 -0.30
CA LEU A 116 -16.38 7.68 0.09
C LEU A 116 -15.85 8.81 -0.80
N ASP A 117 -14.56 8.84 -1.07
CA ASP A 117 -13.92 9.84 -1.93
C ASP A 117 -14.43 9.76 -3.37
N ALA A 118 -14.50 8.56 -3.94
CA ALA A 118 -15.03 8.33 -5.29
C ALA A 118 -16.50 8.78 -5.40
N LEU A 119 -17.33 8.44 -4.41
CA LEU A 119 -18.74 8.84 -4.39
C LEU A 119 -18.89 10.35 -4.19
N LEU A 120 -18.09 11.00 -3.34
CA LEU A 120 -18.13 12.45 -3.13
C LEU A 120 -17.90 13.22 -4.44
N HIS A 121 -16.91 12.81 -5.22
CA HIS A 121 -16.53 13.45 -6.48
C HIS A 121 -17.42 13.06 -7.67
N ALA A 122 -18.25 12.01 -7.56
CA ALA A 122 -19.16 11.59 -8.61
C ALA A 122 -20.31 12.59 -8.84
N GLN A 123 -20.57 12.94 -10.10
CA GLN A 123 -21.74 13.72 -10.50
C GLN A 123 -22.97 12.82 -10.65
N MET A 124 -23.60 12.48 -9.52
CA MET A 124 -24.81 11.66 -9.44
C MET A 124 -25.68 12.07 -8.23
N PRO A 125 -26.98 11.73 -8.21
CA PRO A 125 -27.84 12.06 -7.08
C PRO A 125 -27.31 11.53 -5.75
N TYR A 126 -27.41 12.35 -4.69
CA TYR A 126 -26.93 12.00 -3.35
C TYR A 126 -27.58 10.72 -2.80
N VAL A 127 -28.86 10.50 -3.08
CA VAL A 127 -29.59 9.28 -2.67
C VAL A 127 -28.93 8.02 -3.25
N THR A 128 -28.48 8.06 -4.50
CA THR A 128 -27.78 6.92 -5.12
C THR A 128 -26.41 6.69 -4.48
N LYS A 129 -25.73 7.75 -4.02
CA LYS A 129 -24.46 7.64 -3.26
C LYS A 129 -24.67 6.97 -1.91
N GLU A 130 -25.71 7.36 -1.18
CA GLU A 130 -26.05 6.75 0.12
C GLU A 130 -26.38 5.25 -0.02
N HIS A 131 -27.17 4.88 -1.03
CA HIS A 131 -27.46 3.46 -1.30
C HIS A 131 -26.22 2.66 -1.66
N ALA A 132 -25.31 3.23 -2.47
CA ALA A 132 -24.04 2.60 -2.81
C ALA A 132 -23.16 2.39 -1.57
N LEU A 133 -23.02 3.43 -0.75
CA LEU A 133 -22.24 3.39 0.48
C LEU A 133 -22.80 2.37 1.47
N GLN A 134 -24.12 2.31 1.63
CA GLN A 134 -24.78 1.32 2.47
C GLN A 134 -24.55 -0.10 1.96
N ALA A 135 -24.74 -0.35 0.65
CA ALA A 135 -24.51 -1.66 0.07
C ALA A 135 -23.06 -2.15 0.27
N ILE A 136 -22.08 -1.26 0.10
CA ILE A 136 -20.66 -1.56 0.31
C ILE A 136 -20.35 -1.84 1.77
N ARG A 137 -20.88 -1.05 2.71
CA ARG A 137 -20.67 -1.29 4.15
C ARG A 137 -21.28 -2.60 4.63
N GLU A 138 -22.43 -2.99 4.08
CA GLU A 138 -23.13 -4.22 4.46
C GLU A 138 -22.53 -5.47 3.80
N GLN A 139 -22.05 -5.37 2.57
CA GLN A 139 -21.70 -6.54 1.73
C GLN A 139 -20.22 -6.60 1.33
N GLY A 140 -19.45 -5.54 1.55
CA GLY A 140 -18.05 -5.41 1.12
C GLY A 140 -17.90 -5.67 -0.38
N VAL A 141 -16.91 -6.51 -0.75
CA VAL A 141 -16.65 -6.93 -2.13
C VAL A 141 -17.88 -7.53 -2.83
N ARG A 142 -18.81 -8.13 -2.08
CA ARG A 142 -20.03 -8.74 -2.65
C ARG A 142 -21.02 -7.68 -3.16
N ALA A 143 -20.84 -6.41 -2.80
CA ALA A 143 -21.66 -5.30 -3.26
C ALA A 143 -21.55 -5.05 -4.77
N VAL A 144 -20.48 -5.48 -5.45
CA VAL A 144 -20.25 -5.21 -6.89
C VAL A 144 -21.47 -5.57 -7.75
N GLY A 145 -22.11 -6.71 -7.48
CA GLY A 145 -23.33 -7.11 -8.17
C GLY A 145 -24.52 -6.19 -7.90
N ALA A 146 -24.68 -5.75 -6.64
CA ALA A 146 -25.74 -4.84 -6.22
C ALA A 146 -25.56 -3.44 -6.82
N LEU A 147 -24.33 -2.91 -6.86
CA LEU A 147 -23.99 -1.60 -7.41
C LEU A 147 -24.41 -1.47 -8.87
N ARG A 148 -24.15 -2.51 -9.69
CA ARG A 148 -24.58 -2.57 -11.10
C ARG A 148 -26.09 -2.57 -11.29
N THR A 149 -26.85 -2.95 -10.26
CA THR A 149 -28.32 -2.98 -10.28
C THR A 149 -28.97 -1.75 -9.64
N LEU A 150 -28.19 -0.79 -9.15
CA LEU A 150 -28.65 0.55 -8.75
C LEU A 150 -29.04 1.36 -10.00
N ASP A 151 -30.05 0.86 -10.73
CA ASP A 151 -30.67 1.55 -11.84
C ASP A 151 -31.77 2.44 -11.28
N GLY A 152 -31.69 3.74 -11.57
CA GLY A 152 -32.60 4.74 -11.02
C GLY A 152 -34.00 4.68 -11.62
N LYS A 153 -34.27 3.86 -12.64
CA LYS A 153 -35.56 3.92 -13.34
C LYS A 153 -36.75 3.58 -12.42
N PRO A 154 -37.70 4.50 -12.20
CA PRO A 154 -38.99 4.11 -11.70
C PRO A 154 -39.67 3.31 -12.82
N ARG A 155 -39.99 2.04 -12.60
CA ARG A 155 -40.76 1.27 -13.59
C ARG A 155 -42.20 1.80 -13.75
N PHE A 156 -42.71 2.61 -12.82
CA PHE A 156 -44.11 3.06 -12.79
C PHE A 156 -44.37 4.41 -12.06
N SER A 157 -43.52 5.44 -12.15
CA SER A 157 -43.90 6.78 -11.63
C SER A 157 -44.05 7.80 -12.76
N LYS A 158 -45.14 8.58 -12.70
CA LYS A 158 -45.45 9.69 -13.61
C LYS A 158 -44.81 11.01 -13.16
N GLU A 159 -43.76 10.95 -12.34
CA GLU A 159 -43.10 12.12 -11.78
C GLU A 159 -41.83 12.47 -12.55
N PRO A 160 -41.54 13.76 -12.79
CA PRO A 160 -40.44 14.22 -13.64
C PRO A 160 -39.06 14.21 -12.93
N PHE A 161 -38.93 13.56 -11.78
CA PHE A 161 -37.66 13.49 -11.07
C PHE A 161 -36.80 12.39 -11.69
N VAL A 162 -35.84 12.83 -12.51
CA VAL A 162 -34.92 11.96 -13.23
C VAL A 162 -34.04 11.21 -12.23
N ALA A 163 -34.43 9.99 -11.93
CA ALA A 163 -33.61 9.08 -11.17
C ALA A 163 -32.54 8.52 -12.11
N TYR A 164 -31.40 9.20 -12.13
CA TYR A 164 -30.21 8.73 -12.80
C TYR A 164 -29.62 7.58 -11.97
N GLY A 165 -29.54 6.40 -12.59
CA GLY A 165 -28.81 5.26 -12.03
C GLY A 165 -27.32 5.56 -11.85
N MET A 166 -26.59 4.62 -11.27
CA MET A 166 -25.15 4.79 -11.11
C MET A 166 -24.45 4.84 -12.49
N PRO A 167 -23.66 5.88 -12.81
CA PRO A 167 -22.90 5.93 -14.05
C PRO A 167 -21.92 4.75 -14.16
N ASP A 168 -21.74 4.19 -15.36
CA ASP A 168 -20.82 3.06 -15.59
C ASP A 168 -19.38 3.36 -15.16
N ALA A 169 -18.92 4.60 -15.34
CA ALA A 169 -17.61 5.04 -14.87
C ALA A 169 -17.48 4.95 -13.34
N VAL A 170 -18.54 5.29 -12.60
CA VAL A 170 -18.55 5.18 -11.13
C VAL A 170 -18.58 3.72 -10.71
N ASN A 171 -19.39 2.89 -11.37
CA ASN A 171 -19.38 1.43 -11.14
C ASN A 171 -17.99 0.82 -11.34
N GLY A 172 -17.30 1.20 -12.42
CA GLY A 172 -15.94 0.71 -12.70
C GLY A 172 -14.93 1.11 -11.63
N VAL A 173 -14.98 2.36 -11.16
CA VAL A 173 -14.11 2.85 -10.08
C VAL A 173 -14.38 2.12 -8.76
N LEU A 174 -15.65 1.96 -8.38
CA LEU A 174 -16.01 1.23 -7.15
C LEU A 174 -15.63 -0.25 -7.22
N GLU A 175 -15.80 -0.88 -8.39
CA GLU A 175 -15.37 -2.26 -8.62
C GLU A 175 -13.85 -2.40 -8.52
N GLU A 176 -13.08 -1.45 -9.07
CA GLU A 176 -11.63 -1.42 -8.92
C GLU A 176 -11.21 -1.33 -7.44
N ILE A 177 -11.81 -0.41 -6.69
CA ILE A 177 -11.50 -0.21 -5.26
C ILE A 177 -11.79 -1.50 -4.47
N LEU A 178 -12.94 -2.13 -4.72
CA LEU A 178 -13.37 -3.33 -4.01
C LEU A 178 -12.56 -4.58 -4.38
N LEU A 179 -12.00 -4.64 -5.59
CA LEU A 179 -11.26 -5.79 -6.09
C LEU A 179 -9.74 -5.62 -6.03
N ARG A 180 -9.24 -4.49 -5.53
CA ARG A 180 -7.81 -4.26 -5.32
C ARG A 180 -7.28 -5.28 -4.29
N SER A 181 -6.46 -6.23 -4.77
CA SER A 181 -5.81 -7.30 -4.01
C SER A 181 -4.29 -7.17 -4.05
#